data_AF-A0AAE9PT57-F1
#
_entry.id   AF-A0AAE9PT57-F1
#
_cell.length_a   1.000
_cell.length_b   1.000
_cell.length_c   1.000
_cell.angle_alpha   90.00
_cell.angle_beta   90.00
_cell.angle_gamma   90.00
#
_symmetry.space_group_name_H-M   'P 1'
#
loop_
_entity.id
_entity.type
_entity.pdbx_description
1 polymer ?
#
loop_
_entity_poly.entity_id
_entity_poly.type
_entity_poly.pdbx_seq_one_letter_code
_entity_poly.pdbx_strand_id
1 'polypeptide(L)'
;MLVADHGYYAAEVTDIKTSHGQHFAVLRGGTHHNRLPASWGHNHPFHIMSTDRWGHSFARPEVRDNKVHVVGELCTPKDRMHSDAEVERLRVGDIIVFEKSGAYCWTISHHDFLGHPHPAFHYLTEDDNHVNSDEACQSTRR
;
A
#
# COMPACT_ATOMS: atom_id res chain seq x y z
N MET A 1 -6.79 -20.35 -4.10
CA MET A 1 -5.64 -20.35 -3.16
C MET A 1 -6.21 -19.97 -1.79
N LEU A 2 -6.01 -20.74 -0.73
CA LEU A 2 -6.83 -20.65 0.51
C LEU A 2 -6.83 -19.26 1.16
N VAL A 3 -5.66 -18.64 1.32
CA VAL A 3 -5.51 -17.39 2.08
C VAL A 3 -5.36 -16.14 1.20
N ALA A 4 -5.19 -16.31 -0.11
CA ALA A 4 -4.86 -15.21 -1.01
C ALA A 4 -5.91 -14.12 -1.00
N ASP A 5 -7.14 -14.50 -1.33
CA ASP A 5 -8.30 -13.62 -1.48
C ASP A 5 -8.84 -13.11 -0.13
N HIS A 6 -8.26 -13.54 0.99
CA HIS A 6 -8.64 -13.17 2.36
C HIS A 6 -7.65 -12.19 3.02
N GLY A 7 -6.79 -11.54 2.23
CA GLY A 7 -5.85 -10.56 2.75
C GLY A 7 -5.74 -9.34 1.84
N TYR A 8 -5.58 -8.19 2.46
CA TYR A 8 -5.48 -6.89 1.81
C TYR A 8 -4.28 -6.13 2.37
N TYR A 9 -3.55 -5.42 1.53
CA TYR A 9 -2.52 -4.48 1.96
C TYR A 9 -2.96 -3.06 1.60
N ALA A 10 -3.31 -2.28 2.61
CA ALA A 10 -3.79 -0.91 2.45
C ALA A 10 -2.69 0.09 2.79
N ALA A 11 -2.48 1.07 1.92
CA ALA A 11 -1.47 2.09 2.10
C ALA A 11 -1.95 3.46 1.59
N GLU A 12 -1.69 4.49 2.37
CA GLU A 12 -2.01 5.88 2.02
C GLU A 12 -1.07 6.41 0.92
N VAL A 13 -1.61 7.16 -0.03
CA VAL A 13 -0.81 7.93 -0.98
C VAL A 13 -0.21 9.14 -0.26
N THR A 14 1.10 9.18 -0.06
CA THR A 14 1.78 10.27 0.65
C THR A 14 2.18 11.42 -0.27
N ASP A 15 2.41 11.13 -1.55
CA ASP A 15 2.81 12.13 -2.54
C ASP A 15 2.36 11.73 -3.95
N ILE A 16 2.11 12.73 -4.79
CA ILE A 16 1.87 12.56 -6.22
C ILE A 16 2.79 13.53 -6.95
N LYS A 17 3.65 12.99 -7.80
CA LYS A 17 4.65 13.79 -8.53
C LYS A 17 4.71 13.39 -9.99
N THR A 18 5.20 14.33 -10.81
CA THR A 18 5.46 14.11 -12.22
C THR A 18 6.97 14.14 -12.44
N SER A 19 7.49 13.11 -13.11
CA SER A 19 8.90 13.04 -13.51
C SER A 19 9.00 12.52 -14.93
N HIS A 20 9.75 13.23 -15.79
CA HIS A 20 9.90 12.90 -17.21
C HIS A 20 8.58 12.59 -17.94
N GLY A 21 7.52 13.35 -17.63
CA GLY A 21 6.20 13.17 -18.24
C GLY A 21 5.43 11.93 -17.75
N GLN A 22 5.85 11.32 -16.64
CA GLN A 22 5.20 10.17 -16.01
C GLN A 22 4.73 10.56 -14.61
N HIS A 23 3.54 10.10 -14.22
CA HIS A 23 3.01 10.32 -12.87
C HIS A 23 3.41 9.18 -11.93
N PHE A 24 3.74 9.53 -10.70
CA PHE A 24 4.09 8.59 -9.63
C PHE A 24 3.24 8.89 -8.41
N ALA A 25 2.52 7.89 -7.92
CA ALA A 25 1.85 7.92 -6.62
C ALA A 25 2.73 7.16 -5.61
N VAL A 26 3.28 7.90 -4.65
CA VAL A 26 4.12 7.36 -3.60
C VAL A 26 3.23 6.92 -2.45
N LEU A 27 3.41 5.69 -1.98
CA LEU A 27 2.66 5.13 -0.87
C LEU A 27 3.45 5.15 0.42
N ARG A 28 2.73 5.21 1.55
CA ARG A 28 3.29 4.89 2.87
C ARG A 28 3.56 3.37 2.94
N GLY A 29 4.82 3.00 3.16
CA GLY A 29 5.30 1.62 3.01
C GLY A 29 5.75 1.31 1.58
N GLY A 30 5.76 0.03 1.19
CA GLY A 30 6.23 -0.36 -0.15
C GLY A 30 6.46 -1.85 -0.29
N THR A 31 7.35 -2.23 -1.22
CA THR A 31 7.73 -3.62 -1.49
C THR A 31 8.47 -4.29 -0.34
N HIS A 32 8.93 -3.53 0.66
CA HIS A 32 9.42 -4.07 1.94
C HIS A 32 8.29 -4.59 2.84
N HIS A 33 7.03 -4.20 2.61
CA HIS A 33 5.84 -4.77 3.24
C HIS A 33 5.10 -5.75 2.31
N ASN A 34 5.02 -5.42 1.01
CA ASN A 34 4.31 -6.20 0.01
C ASN A 34 5.23 -6.50 -1.19
N ARG A 35 6.13 -7.47 -1.04
CA ARG A 35 7.18 -7.78 -2.03
C ARG A 35 6.70 -8.61 -3.23
N LEU A 36 5.52 -9.22 -3.17
CA LEU A 36 5.01 -10.09 -4.24
C LEU A 36 5.08 -9.46 -5.65
N PRO A 37 4.65 -8.18 -5.85
CA PRO A 37 4.68 -7.56 -7.18
C PRO A 37 6.10 -7.46 -7.73
N ALA A 38 7.05 -7.04 -6.89
CA ALA A 38 8.46 -6.92 -7.27
C ALA A 38 9.14 -8.28 -7.49
N SER A 39 8.74 -9.30 -6.75
CA SER A 39 9.32 -10.64 -6.86
C SER A 39 8.82 -11.39 -8.09
N TRP A 40 7.55 -11.20 -8.49
CA TRP A 40 6.95 -11.86 -9.65
C TRP A 40 6.95 -10.99 -10.91
N GLY A 41 7.26 -9.70 -10.78
CA GLY A 41 7.33 -8.77 -11.92
C GLY A 41 5.97 -8.48 -12.56
N HIS A 42 4.90 -8.40 -11.76
CA HIS A 42 3.55 -8.12 -12.26
C HIS A 42 2.93 -6.89 -11.59
N ASN A 43 1.91 -6.34 -12.26
CA ASN A 43 1.05 -5.31 -11.72
C ASN A 43 0.05 -5.92 -10.75
N HIS A 44 0.21 -5.64 -9.46
CA HIS A 44 -0.64 -6.24 -8.43
C HIS A 44 -2.02 -5.58 -8.44
N PRO A 45 -3.13 -6.34 -8.34
CA PRO A 45 -4.48 -5.78 -8.37
C PRO A 45 -4.74 -4.89 -7.16
N PHE A 46 -5.36 -3.74 -7.38
CA PHE A 46 -5.73 -2.82 -6.32
C PHE A 46 -7.02 -2.06 -6.65
N HIS A 47 -7.63 -1.47 -5.63
CA HIS A 47 -8.67 -0.45 -5.77
C HIS A 47 -8.32 0.80 -4.94
N ILE A 48 -8.94 1.94 -5.28
CA ILE A 48 -8.72 3.22 -4.63
C ILE A 48 -9.88 3.51 -3.69
N MET A 49 -9.59 3.69 -2.40
CA MET A 49 -10.54 4.24 -1.43
C MET A 49 -10.30 5.74 -1.30
N SER A 50 -11.17 6.51 -1.92
CA SER A 50 -11.15 7.97 -1.82
C SER A 50 -11.43 8.45 -0.39
N THR A 51 -10.71 9.49 0.02
CA THR A 51 -10.99 10.21 1.27
C THR A 51 -11.28 11.68 1.00
N ASP A 52 -12.12 12.28 1.82
CA ASP A 52 -12.32 13.73 1.84
C ASP A 52 -11.46 14.43 2.89
N ARG A 53 -10.66 13.66 3.64
CA ARG A 53 -9.71 14.20 4.62
C ARG A 53 -8.60 14.95 3.89
N TRP A 54 -8.62 16.28 3.97
CA TRP A 54 -7.53 17.13 3.53
C TRP A 54 -7.44 18.36 4.43
N GLY A 55 -6.51 18.30 5.39
CA GLY A 55 -6.38 19.33 6.42
C GLY A 55 -5.44 20.48 6.06
N HIS A 56 -4.83 20.46 4.87
CA HIS A 56 -3.86 21.46 4.46
C HIS A 56 -4.52 22.63 3.75
N SER A 57 -3.97 23.83 3.93
CA SER A 57 -4.47 25.06 3.30
C SER A 57 -4.14 25.18 1.80
N PHE A 58 -3.21 24.36 1.31
CA PHE A 58 -2.81 24.34 -0.10
C PHE A 58 -3.62 23.31 -0.91
N ALA A 59 -3.59 23.46 -2.23
CA ALA A 59 -4.27 22.57 -3.15
C ALA A 59 -3.76 21.13 -3.01
N ARG A 60 -4.68 20.18 -2.89
CA ARG A 60 -4.38 18.75 -2.78
C ARG A 60 -3.78 18.24 -4.08
N PRO A 61 -2.55 17.68 -4.09
CA PRO A 61 -2.01 17.08 -5.29
C PRO A 61 -2.90 15.93 -5.75
N GLU A 62 -3.24 15.94 -7.03
CA GLU A 62 -4.09 14.94 -7.66
C GLU A 62 -3.68 14.65 -9.10
N VAL A 63 -4.03 13.46 -9.57
CA VAL A 63 -3.98 13.04 -10.97
C VAL A 63 -5.37 12.60 -11.39
N ARG A 64 -5.78 12.95 -12.60
CA ARG A 64 -7.10 12.62 -13.18
C ARG A 64 -6.95 12.12 -14.60
N ASP A 65 -7.78 11.14 -14.95
CA ASP A 65 -7.89 10.57 -16.31
C ASP A 65 -6.52 10.29 -16.96
N ASN A 66 -5.61 9.70 -16.18
CA ASN A 66 -4.23 9.50 -16.60
C ASN A 66 -3.62 8.22 -16.03
N LYS A 67 -2.43 7.87 -16.52
CA LYS A 67 -1.64 6.73 -16.05
C LYS A 67 -0.73 7.14 -14.91
N VAL A 68 -0.66 6.29 -13.88
CA VAL A 68 0.20 6.50 -12.71
C VAL A 68 0.97 5.24 -12.34
N HIS A 69 2.25 5.40 -12.01
CA HIS A 69 3.07 4.35 -11.40
C HIS A 69 2.86 4.39 -9.89
N VAL A 70 2.42 3.27 -9.32
CA VAL A 70 2.24 3.12 -7.87
C VAL A 70 3.53 2.57 -7.27
N VAL A 71 4.18 3.39 -6.45
CA VAL A 71 5.50 3.11 -5.87
C VAL A 71 5.48 3.24 -4.36
N GLY A 72 6.41 2.60 -3.67
CA GLY A 72 6.58 2.78 -2.23
C GLY A 72 7.53 3.93 -1.89
N GLU A 73 7.84 4.06 -0.60
CA GLU A 73 8.69 5.10 -0.05
C GLU A 73 10.20 4.78 -0.03
N LEU A 74 10.61 3.61 -0.55
CA LEU A 74 12.02 3.23 -0.56
C LEU A 74 12.83 4.03 -1.59
N CYS A 75 14.11 4.26 -1.27
CA CYS A 75 15.07 4.91 -2.16
C CYS A 75 15.60 3.96 -3.26
N THR A 76 14.71 3.24 -3.94
CA THR A 76 15.06 2.35 -5.05
C THR A 76 14.01 2.37 -6.15
N PRO A 77 14.40 2.43 -7.44
CA PRO A 77 13.45 2.38 -8.54
C PRO A 77 12.70 1.03 -8.64
N LYS A 78 13.19 -0.01 -7.95
CA LYS A 78 12.53 -1.32 -7.86
C LYS A 78 11.33 -1.33 -6.92
N ASP A 79 11.12 -0.28 -6.14
CA ASP A 79 10.02 -0.19 -5.18
C ASP A 79 8.70 0.20 -5.86
N ARG A 80 8.27 -0.67 -6.78
CA ARG A 80 7.09 -0.48 -7.62
C ARG A 80 6.13 -1.63 -7.44
N MET A 81 4.88 -1.31 -7.15
CA MET A 81 3.80 -2.27 -6.95
C MET A 81 2.90 -2.39 -8.19
N HIS A 82 2.78 -1.30 -8.95
CA HIS A 82 2.02 -1.26 -10.20
C HIS A 82 2.61 -0.22 -11.16
N SER A 83 2.72 -0.55 -12.44
CA SER A 83 3.18 0.35 -13.50
C SER A 83 2.01 0.75 -14.40
N ASP A 84 1.94 2.03 -14.78
CA ASP A 84 0.97 2.54 -15.76
C ASP A 84 -0.51 2.24 -15.42
N ALA A 85 -0.87 2.33 -14.14
CA ALA A 85 -2.27 2.16 -13.71
C ALA A 85 -3.13 3.29 -14.26
N GLU A 86 -4.20 2.96 -14.98
CA GLU A 86 -5.19 3.94 -15.42
C GLU A 86 -6.09 4.32 -14.24
N VAL A 87 -6.14 5.62 -13.91
CA VAL A 87 -6.94 6.14 -12.81
C VAL A 87 -7.84 7.28 -13.28
N GLU A 88 -9.13 7.21 -12.96
CA GLU A 88 -10.07 8.32 -13.16
C GLU A 88 -9.68 9.49 -12.25
N ARG A 89 -9.38 9.19 -10.98
CA ARG A 89 -8.90 10.17 -10.01
C ARG A 89 -8.10 9.50 -8.90
N LEU A 90 -6.95 10.05 -8.58
CA LEU A 90 -6.15 9.67 -7.42
C LEU A 90 -5.57 10.93 -6.76
N ARG A 91 -5.68 11.02 -5.43
CA ARG A 91 -5.22 12.18 -4.65
C ARG A 91 -4.33 11.75 -3.51
N VAL A 92 -3.39 12.62 -3.11
CA VAL A 92 -2.61 12.43 -1.88
C VAL A 92 -3.54 12.28 -0.68
N GLY A 93 -3.39 11.24 0.13
CA GLY A 93 -4.25 10.90 1.26
C GLY A 93 -5.32 9.85 0.95
N ASP A 94 -5.62 9.58 -0.34
CA ASP A 94 -6.44 8.43 -0.69
C ASP A 94 -5.70 7.13 -0.32
N ILE A 95 -6.45 6.06 -0.07
CA ILE A 95 -5.87 4.76 0.32
C ILE A 95 -5.89 3.84 -0.90
N ILE A 96 -4.73 3.29 -1.26
CA ILE A 96 -4.63 2.18 -2.21
C ILE A 96 -4.73 0.88 -1.44
N VAL A 97 -5.68 0.03 -1.84
CA VAL A 97 -5.89 -1.28 -1.24
C VAL A 97 -5.51 -2.34 -2.27
N PHE A 98 -4.37 -2.98 -2.04
CA PHE A 98 -3.95 -4.14 -2.82
C PHE A 98 -4.74 -5.36 -2.39
N GLU A 99 -5.37 -6.00 -3.36
CA GLU A 99 -6.16 -7.21 -3.17
C GLU A 99 -5.25 -8.44 -3.23
N LYS A 100 -5.76 -9.62 -2.83
CA LYS A 100 -5.02 -10.88 -2.93
C LYS A 100 -3.69 -10.88 -2.16
N SER A 101 -3.60 -10.10 -1.10
CA SER A 101 -2.38 -9.89 -0.31
C SER A 101 -2.24 -10.86 0.86
N GLY A 102 -3.10 -11.86 1.01
CA GLY A 102 -3.02 -12.82 2.12
C GLY A 102 -1.98 -13.93 1.93
N ALA A 103 -1.45 -14.13 0.73
CA ALA A 103 -0.40 -15.12 0.46
C ALA A 103 0.85 -14.46 -0.11
N TYR A 104 2.03 -14.85 0.40
CA TYR A 104 3.34 -14.49 -0.15
C TYR A 104 3.55 -12.98 -0.40
N CYS A 105 2.86 -12.13 0.35
CA CYS A 105 3.07 -10.69 0.36
C CYS A 105 3.96 -10.36 1.54
N TRP A 106 3.39 -10.21 2.74
CA TRP A 106 4.17 -9.99 3.96
C TRP A 106 5.24 -11.06 4.19
N THR A 107 4.90 -12.34 4.05
CA THR A 107 5.79 -13.45 4.45
C THR A 107 7.10 -13.58 3.67
N ILE A 108 7.17 -13.05 2.44
CA ILE A 108 8.40 -13.05 1.63
C ILE A 108 9.10 -11.69 1.63
N SER A 109 8.54 -10.71 2.34
CA SER A 109 9.02 -9.34 2.33
C SER A 109 10.23 -9.15 3.24
N HIS A 110 10.91 -8.02 3.04
CA HIS A 110 12.18 -7.68 3.67
C HIS A 110 11.93 -6.52 4.63
N HIS A 111 11.24 -6.83 5.73
CA HIS A 111 10.50 -5.87 6.57
C HIS A 111 11.38 -4.75 7.11
N ASP A 112 12.59 -5.08 7.54
CA ASP A 112 13.49 -4.13 8.23
C ASP A 112 14.37 -3.32 7.27
N PHE A 113 14.15 -3.42 5.96
CA PHE A 113 14.91 -2.65 4.98
C PHE A 113 14.61 -1.14 5.13
N LEU A 114 15.66 -0.35 5.31
CA LEU A 114 15.62 1.09 5.64
C LEU A 114 14.96 1.44 7.00
N GLY A 115 14.61 0.46 7.84
CA GLY A 115 14.17 0.70 9.22
C GLY A 115 12.81 1.40 9.36
N HIS A 116 11.92 1.24 8.37
CA HIS A 116 10.55 1.73 8.45
C HIS A 116 9.73 0.94 9.49
N PRO A 117 8.72 1.57 10.14
CA PRO A 117 7.84 0.84 11.05
C PRO A 117 7.05 -0.23 10.29
N HIS A 118 6.84 -1.37 10.94
CA HIS A 118 5.98 -2.43 10.39
C HIS A 118 4.53 -1.93 10.26
N PRO A 119 3.77 -2.43 9.27
CA PRO A 119 2.36 -2.10 9.16
C PRO A 119 1.58 -2.74 10.30
N ALA A 120 0.47 -2.13 10.69
CA ALA A 120 -0.47 -2.75 11.61
C ALA A 120 -1.16 -3.95 10.93
N PHE A 121 -1.44 -5.01 11.70
CA PHE A 121 -2.24 -6.14 11.24
C PHE A 121 -3.61 -6.11 11.91
N HIS A 122 -4.63 -6.19 11.07
CA HIS A 122 -6.02 -6.15 11.47
C HIS A 122 -6.69 -7.44 11.01
N TYR A 123 -7.15 -8.24 11.96
CA TYR A 123 -7.87 -9.48 11.68
C TYR A 123 -9.36 -9.24 11.92
N LEU A 124 -10.13 -9.24 10.83
CA LEU A 124 -11.58 -9.10 10.88
C LEU A 124 -12.21 -10.44 11.22
N THR A 125 -13.08 -10.46 12.21
CA THR A 125 -13.85 -11.63 12.66
C THR A 125 -15.34 -11.40 12.40
N GLU A 126 -16.15 -12.46 12.42
CA GLU A 126 -17.60 -12.37 12.11
C GLU A 126 -18.37 -11.43 13.04
N ASP A 127 -17.86 -11.18 14.26
CA ASP A 127 -18.45 -10.26 15.23
C ASP A 127 -17.97 -8.79 15.06
N ASP A 128 -17.24 -8.48 13.99
CA ASP A 128 -16.58 -7.18 13.74
C ASP A 128 -15.62 -6.73 14.86
N ASN A 129 -15.24 -7.67 15.74
CA ASN A 129 -14.25 -7.45 16.77
C ASN A 129 -12.87 -7.36 16.11
N HIS A 130 -12.31 -6.16 16.14
CA HIS A 130 -11.00 -5.87 15.61
C HIS A 130 -9.91 -6.30 16.60
N VAL A 131 -9.14 -7.33 16.25
CA VAL A 131 -7.95 -7.72 17.03
C VAL A 131 -6.71 -7.14 16.35
N ASN A 132 -6.01 -6.24 17.04
CA ASN A 132 -4.76 -5.66 16.57
C ASN A 132 -3.56 -6.48 17.07
N SER A 133 -2.64 -6.85 16.19
CA SER A 133 -1.52 -7.75 16.55
C SER A 133 -0.50 -7.15 17.52
N ASP A 134 -0.44 -5.82 17.64
CA ASP A 134 0.46 -5.15 18.59
C ASP A 134 0.11 -5.54 20.05
N GLU A 135 -1.15 -5.89 20.33
CA GLU A 135 -1.58 -6.43 21.62
C GLU A 135 -1.30 -7.95 21.74
N ALA A 136 -1.43 -8.70 20.64
CA ALA A 136 -1.18 -10.15 20.62
C ALA A 136 0.31 -10.49 20.83
N CYS A 137 1.23 -9.67 20.31
CA CYS A 137 2.68 -9.85 20.52
C CYS A 137 3.10 -9.52 21.97
N GLN A 138 2.37 -8.63 22.65
CA GLN A 138 2.63 -8.29 24.07
C GLN A 138 2.08 -9.33 25.04
N SER A 139 1.00 -10.03 24.69
CA SER A 139 0.45 -11.13 25.50
C SER A 139 1.34 -12.39 25.52
N THR A 140 2.26 -12.54 24.56
CA THR A 140 3.13 -13.73 24.46
C THR A 140 4.55 -13.47 25.02
N ARG A 141 4.77 -12.33 25.68
CA ARG A 141 5.96 -12.03 26.49
C ARG A 141 5.63 -11.98 27.99
N ARG A 142 5.13 -13.09 28.53
CA ARG A 142 5.20 -13.39 29.97
C ARG A 142 5.88 -14.72 30.18
#